data_AF-A0A8T6F9T9-F1
#
_entry.id   AF-A0A8T6F9T9-F1
#
_cell.length_a   1.000
_cell.length_b   1.000
_cell.length_c   1.000
_cell.angle_alpha   90.00
_cell.angle_beta   90.00
_cell.angle_gamma   90.00
#
_symmetry.space_group_name_H-M   'P 1'
#
loop_
_entity.id
_entity.type
_entity.pdbx_description
1 polymer ?
#
loop_
_entity_poly.entity_id
_entity_poly.type
_entity_poly.pdbx_seq_one_letter_code
_entity_poly.pdbx_strand_id
1 'polypeptide(L)'
;MALFRRMSGVERHIARFRFRYLRGRDIGDADRQRALLLRDVGKGRPSFIQRVLVVLLAASPGIMAHWRRRDDNSYLAQVARLAQHSEAGAELLRLAGSNNRVIEMVRTRDSR
;
A
#
# COMPACT_ATOMS: atom_id res chain seq x y z
N MET A 1 -13.25 -8.95 -7.58
CA MET A 1 -12.60 -9.97 -8.44
C MET A 1 -11.73 -9.38 -9.56
N ALA A 2 -12.10 -8.25 -10.19
CA ALA A 2 -11.33 -7.64 -11.28
C ALA A 2 -9.89 -7.22 -10.92
N LEU A 3 -9.67 -6.69 -9.70
CA LEU A 3 -8.34 -6.24 -9.24
C LEU A 3 -7.31 -7.39 -9.16
N PHE A 4 -7.74 -8.57 -8.70
CA PHE A 4 -6.87 -9.73 -8.51
C PHE A 4 -6.34 -10.30 -9.83
N ARG A 5 -7.08 -10.12 -10.93
CA ARG A 5 -6.65 -10.55 -12.27
C ARG A 5 -5.60 -9.63 -12.88
N ARG A 6 -5.54 -8.37 -12.48
CA ARG A 6 -4.53 -7.39 -12.95
C ARG A 6 -3.20 -7.47 -12.18
N MET A 7 -3.16 -8.23 -11.08
CA MET A 7 -1.94 -8.47 -10.29
C MET A 7 -0.99 -9.47 -11.00
N SER A 8 0.31 -9.26 -10.83
CA SER A 8 1.38 -10.14 -11.33
C SER A 8 1.29 -11.50 -10.66
N GLY A 9 1.99 -12.48 -11.23
CA GLY A 9 2.15 -13.80 -10.61
C GLY A 9 2.64 -13.70 -9.15
N VAL A 10 3.65 -12.85 -8.87
CA VAL A 10 4.20 -12.71 -7.51
C VAL A 10 3.27 -11.94 -6.57
N GLU A 11 2.56 -10.90 -7.02
CA GLU A 11 1.52 -10.23 -6.21
C GLU A 11 0.37 -11.19 -5.85
N ARG A 12 -0.07 -12.00 -6.82
CA ARG A 12 -1.09 -13.05 -6.58
C ARG A 12 -0.58 -14.10 -5.58
N HIS A 13 0.69 -14.48 -5.67
CA HIS A 13 1.31 -15.42 -4.74
C HIS A 13 1.35 -14.85 -3.31
N ILE A 14 1.83 -13.61 -3.14
CA ILE A 14 1.87 -12.93 -1.83
C ILE A 14 0.46 -12.75 -1.25
N ALA A 15 -0.52 -12.37 -2.08
CA ALA A 15 -1.91 -12.24 -1.65
C ALA A 15 -2.50 -13.59 -1.20
N ARG A 16 -2.24 -14.68 -1.93
CA ARG A 16 -2.64 -16.04 -1.53
C ARG A 16 -1.97 -16.50 -0.24
N PHE A 17 -0.67 -16.26 -0.11
CA PHE A 17 0.09 -16.61 1.10
C PHE A 17 -0.50 -15.88 2.32
N ARG A 18 -0.75 -14.57 2.21
CA ARG A 18 -1.41 -13.79 3.27
C ARG A 18 -2.81 -14.28 3.57
N PHE A 19 -3.61 -14.58 2.55
CA PHE A 19 -4.95 -15.10 2.76
C PHE A 19 -4.91 -16.42 3.56
N ARG A 20 -4.01 -17.35 3.21
CA ARG A 20 -3.84 -18.61 3.95
C ARG A 20 -3.36 -18.37 5.38
N TYR A 21 -2.40 -17.46 5.57
CA TYR A 21 -1.87 -17.12 6.88
C TYR A 21 -2.92 -16.46 7.80
N LEU A 22 -3.81 -15.64 7.24
CA LEU A 22 -4.89 -14.97 7.97
C LEU A 22 -6.08 -15.90 8.23
N ARG A 23 -6.38 -16.85 7.31
CA ARG A 23 -7.48 -17.81 7.45
C ARG A 23 -7.30 -18.76 8.65
N GLY A 24 -6.06 -19.01 9.07
CA GLY A 24 -5.75 -19.83 10.25
C GLY A 24 -5.74 -19.06 11.57
N ARG A 25 -5.99 -17.74 11.56
CA ARG A 25 -6.07 -16.93 12.77
C ARG A 25 -7.47 -16.38 12.91
N ASP A 26 -8.05 -16.59 14.08
CA ASP A 26 -9.34 -16.00 14.44
C ASP A 26 -9.16 -14.50 14.71
N ILE A 27 -8.95 -13.75 13.63
CA ILE A 27 -9.05 -12.30 13.63
C ILE A 27 -10.54 -12.05 13.47
N GLY A 28 -11.26 -12.01 14.60
CA GLY A 28 -12.74 -11.94 14.71
C GLY A 28 -13.42 -10.72 14.07
N ASP A 29 -12.75 -10.03 13.14
CA ASP A 29 -13.27 -8.92 12.35
C ASP A 29 -12.86 -9.13 10.87
N ALA A 30 -13.85 -9.45 10.03
CA ALA A 30 -13.66 -9.69 8.60
C ALA A 30 -13.11 -8.44 7.88
N ASP A 31 -13.42 -7.24 8.35
CA ASP A 31 -12.90 -5.99 7.80
C ASP A 31 -11.42 -5.81 8.14
N ARG A 32 -10.99 -6.28 9.32
CA ARG A 32 -9.58 -6.29 9.71
C ARG A 32 -8.76 -7.25 8.85
N GLN A 33 -9.30 -8.41 8.51
CA GLN A 33 -8.65 -9.34 7.57
C GLN A 33 -8.53 -8.73 6.17
N ARG A 34 -9.59 -8.08 5.67
CA ARG A 34 -9.59 -7.38 4.37
C ARG A 34 -8.57 -6.24 4.34
N ALA A 35 -8.53 -5.42 5.39
CA ALA A 35 -7.56 -4.34 5.51
C ALA A 35 -6.11 -4.87 5.52
N LEU A 36 -5.84 -5.95 6.27
CA LEU A 36 -4.50 -6.58 6.28
C LEU A 36 -4.08 -7.12 4.91
N LEU A 37 -5.03 -7.67 4.15
CA LEU A 37 -4.76 -8.21 2.82
C LEU A 37 -4.50 -7.10 1.81
N LEU A 38 -5.24 -5.97 1.92
CA LEU A 38 -5.22 -4.86 0.96
C LEU A 38 -4.25 -3.74 1.34
N ARG A 39 -3.62 -3.78 2.50
CA ARG A 39 -2.73 -2.72 3.02
C ARG A 39 -1.62 -2.28 2.06
N ASP A 40 -1.12 -3.20 1.24
CA ASP A 40 0.02 -2.95 0.35
C ASP A 40 -0.43 -2.65 -1.09
N VAL A 41 -1.74 -2.54 -1.34
CA VAL A 41 -2.26 -2.31 -2.70
C VAL A 41 -1.76 -0.99 -3.28
N GLY A 42 -1.58 0.03 -2.44
CA GLY A 42 -1.05 1.33 -2.85
C GLY A 42 0.45 1.35 -3.15
N LYS A 43 1.20 0.29 -2.83
CA LYS A 43 2.63 0.20 -3.17
C LYS A 43 2.86 -0.04 -4.66
N GLY A 44 1.90 -0.67 -5.35
CA GLY A 44 2.11 -1.15 -6.71
C GLY A 44 3.31 -2.12 -6.80
N ARG A 45 4.13 -1.97 -7.86
CA ARG A 45 5.37 -2.73 -8.07
C ARG A 45 6.61 -1.84 -8.00
N PRO A 46 7.05 -1.47 -6.79
CA PRO A 46 8.22 -0.63 -6.67
C PRO A 46 9.47 -1.43 -7.07
N SER A 47 10.36 -0.79 -7.83
CA SER A 47 11.68 -1.34 -8.14
C SER A 47 12.52 -1.52 -6.89
N PHE A 48 13.56 -2.36 -6.94
CA PHE A 48 14.48 -2.55 -5.82
C PHE A 48 15.12 -1.22 -5.37
N ILE A 49 15.53 -0.40 -6.32
CA ILE A 49 16.11 0.92 -6.07
C ILE A 49 15.11 1.85 -5.37
N GLN A 50 13.84 1.85 -5.80
CA GLN A 50 12.79 2.66 -5.14
C GLN A 50 12.59 2.24 -3.68
N ARG A 51 12.66 0.94 -3.38
CA ARG A 51 12.58 0.45 -1.99
C ARG A 51 13.75 0.92 -1.15
N VAL A 52 14.98 0.81 -1.67
CA VAL A 52 16.19 1.28 -0.99
C VAL A 52 16.10 2.78 -0.72
N LEU A 53 15.68 3.58 -1.72
CA LEU A 53 15.51 5.02 -1.55
C LEU A 53 14.46 5.36 -0.48
N VAL A 54 13.31 4.69 -0.45
CA VAL A 54 12.32 4.91 0.62
C VAL A 54 12.92 4.62 2.01
N VAL A 55 13.69 3.55 2.16
CA VAL A 55 14.34 3.21 3.43
C VAL A 55 15.37 4.27 3.83
N LEU A 56 16.22 4.70 2.90
CA LEU A 56 17.24 5.72 3.18
C LEU A 56 16.62 7.08 3.51
N LEU A 57 15.50 7.41 2.87
CA LEU A 57 14.85 8.72 3.02
C LEU A 57 13.82 8.76 4.15
N ALA A 58 13.43 7.61 4.71
CA ALA A 58 12.60 7.56 5.91
C ALA A 58 13.24 8.31 7.09
N ALA A 59 14.57 8.43 7.11
CA ALA A 59 15.32 9.19 8.10
C ALA A 59 15.36 10.72 7.82
N SER A 60 14.73 11.22 6.74
CA SER A 60 14.86 12.63 6.31
C SER A 60 13.54 13.21 5.77
N PRO A 61 12.57 13.54 6.65
CA PRO A 61 11.22 13.97 6.26
C PRO A 61 11.19 15.26 5.41
N GLY A 62 12.14 16.18 5.61
CA GLY A 62 12.22 17.43 4.85
C GLY A 62 12.50 17.21 3.35
N ILE A 63 13.34 16.22 3.02
CA ILE A 63 13.67 15.87 1.63
C ILE A 63 12.45 15.27 0.94
N MET A 64 11.71 14.41 1.66
CA MET A 64 10.51 13.77 1.13
C MET A 64 9.39 14.77 0.84
N ALA A 65 9.19 15.75 1.73
CA ALA A 65 8.22 16.83 1.52
C ALA A 65 8.60 17.76 0.35
N HIS A 66 9.90 17.93 0.07
CA HIS A 66 10.36 18.68 -1.09
C HIS A 66 10.08 17.91 -2.39
N TRP A 67 10.35 16.61 -2.44
CA TRP A 67 10.15 15.80 -3.65
C TRP A 67 8.69 15.57 -4.00
N ARG A 68 7.80 15.56 -2.99
CA ARG A 68 6.35 15.51 -3.22
C ARG A 68 5.83 16.72 -4.00
N ARG A 69 6.52 17.86 -3.94
CA ARG A 69 6.13 19.10 -4.62
C ARG A 69 6.67 19.20 -6.06
N ARG A 70 7.52 18.27 -6.49
CA ARG A 70 8.02 18.21 -7.87
C ARG A 70 7.05 17.47 -8.79
N ASP A 71 7.16 17.75 -10.09
CA ASP A 71 6.32 17.19 -11.15
C ASP A 71 5.94 15.72 -10.94
N ASP A 72 4.66 15.45 -11.17
CA ASP A 72 3.99 14.18 -10.87
C ASP A 72 4.61 12.97 -11.57
N ASN A 73 5.39 13.17 -12.64
CA ASN A 73 6.01 12.08 -13.39
C ASN A 73 7.47 11.82 -13.03
N SER A 74 8.07 12.60 -12.13
CA SER A 74 9.46 12.38 -11.74
C SER A 74 9.64 11.07 -10.96
N TYR A 75 10.75 10.38 -11.19
CA TYR A 75 11.09 9.16 -10.46
C TYR A 75 11.12 9.38 -8.94
N LEU A 76 11.54 10.57 -8.50
CA LEU A 76 11.56 10.97 -7.09
C LEU A 76 10.15 11.20 -6.52
N ALA A 77 9.21 11.73 -7.31
CA ALA A 77 7.80 11.80 -6.93
C ALA A 77 7.19 10.41 -6.77
N GLN A 78 7.57 9.44 -7.62
CA GLN A 78 7.15 8.04 -7.47
C GLN A 78 7.68 7.41 -6.16
N VAL A 79 8.93 7.70 -5.79
CA VAL A 79 9.53 7.27 -4.51
C VAL A 79 8.83 7.92 -3.32
N ALA A 80 8.53 9.22 -3.40
CA ALA A 80 7.77 9.93 -2.36
C ALA A 80 6.35 9.36 -2.19
N ARG A 81 5.66 9.03 -3.30
CA ARG A 81 4.35 8.36 -3.27
C ARG A 81 4.42 6.96 -2.68
N LEU A 82 5.49 6.21 -2.97
CA LEU A 82 5.71 4.91 -2.35
C LEU A 82 5.85 5.00 -0.83
N ALA A 83 6.44 6.08 -0.30
CA ALA A 83 6.52 6.31 1.14
C ALA A 83 5.16 6.67 1.78
N GLN A 84 4.17 7.11 0.99
CA GLN A 84 2.79 7.38 1.43
C GLN A 84 1.80 6.37 0.84
N HIS A 85 2.25 5.13 0.61
CA HIS A 85 1.47 4.10 -0.07
C HIS A 85 0.11 3.81 0.59
N SER A 86 -0.05 4.11 1.89
CA SER A 86 -1.31 3.89 2.60
C SER A 86 -2.40 4.85 2.17
N GLU A 87 -2.07 6.10 1.84
CA GLU A 87 -3.04 7.08 1.32
C GLU A 87 -3.49 6.69 -0.09
N ALA A 88 -2.52 6.34 -0.95
CA ALA A 88 -2.81 5.82 -2.29
C ALA A 88 -3.63 4.51 -2.24
N GLY A 89 -3.33 3.63 -1.27
CA GLY A 89 -4.09 2.41 -1.04
C GLY A 89 -5.53 2.68 -0.60
N ALA A 90 -5.73 3.64 0.31
CA ALA A 90 -7.04 4.07 0.76
C ALA A 90 -7.88 4.66 -0.39
N GLU A 91 -7.26 5.48 -1.25
CA GLU A 91 -7.94 6.04 -2.42
C GLU A 91 -8.33 4.96 -3.44
N LEU A 92 -7.45 4.01 -3.73
CA LEU A 92 -7.78 2.87 -4.60
C LEU A 92 -8.94 2.04 -4.05
N LEU A 93 -9.00 1.86 -2.72
CA LEU A 93 -10.10 1.15 -2.06
C LEU A 93 -11.41 1.93 -2.13
N ARG A 94 -11.35 3.25 -1.98
CA ARG A 94 -12.50 4.15 -2.17
C ARG A 94 -13.04 4.05 -3.59
N LEU A 95 -12.18 4.15 -4.60
CA LEU A 95 -12.57 4.02 -6.02
C LEU A 95 -13.12 2.62 -6.34
N ALA A 96 -12.67 1.59 -5.64
CA ALA A 96 -13.18 0.23 -5.78
C ALA A 96 -14.48 -0.04 -5.00
N GLY A 97 -15.05 0.96 -4.32
CA GLY A 97 -16.28 0.83 -3.52
C GLY A 97 -16.12 -0.03 -2.26
N SER A 98 -14.93 -0.04 -1.66
CA SER A 98 -14.67 -0.76 -0.41
C SER A 98 -15.37 -0.10 0.79
N ASN A 99 -15.60 -0.88 1.85
CA ASN A 99 -16.15 -0.38 3.12
C ASN A 99 -15.25 0.73 3.72
N ASN A 100 -15.86 1.82 4.18
CA ASN A 100 -15.20 2.95 4.87
C ASN A 100 -14.29 2.50 6.02
N ARG A 101 -14.72 1.50 6.81
CA ARG A 101 -13.92 0.96 7.92
C ARG A 101 -12.61 0.33 7.42
N VAL A 102 -12.63 -0.34 6.27
CA VAL A 102 -11.44 -0.93 5.65
C VAL A 102 -10.52 0.16 5.08
N ILE A 103 -11.10 1.22 4.48
CA ILE A 103 -10.37 2.37 3.95
C ILE A 103 -9.60 3.08 5.08
N GLU A 104 -10.26 3.36 6.19
CA GLU A 104 -9.65 3.99 7.36
C GLU A 104 -8.54 3.14 7.98
N MET A 105 -8.77 1.82 8.11
CA MET A 105 -7.76 0.88 8.61
C MET A 105 -6.50 0.82 7.74
N VAL A 106 -6.64 1.00 6.42
CA VAL A 106 -5.49 1.05 5.51
C VAL A 106 -4.79 2.41 5.61
N ARG A 107 -5.53 3.51 5.72
CA ARG A 107 -4.98 4.87 5.83
C ARG A 107 -4.18 5.11 7.11
N THR A 108 -4.72 4.72 8.26
CA THR A 108 -4.20 5.12 9.60
C THR A 108 -2.95 4.37 10.07
N ARG A 109 -2.47 3.37 9.32
CA ARG A 109 -1.43 2.46 9.82
C ARG A 109 0.01 2.96 9.66
N ASP A 110 0.28 3.81 8.68
CA ASP A 110 1.62 4.43 8.52
C ASP A 110 1.76 5.73 9.33
N SER A 111 0.71 6.14 10.04
CA SER A 111 0.68 7.35 10.88
C SER A 111 1.24 7.15 12.29
N ARG A 112 1.86 5.98 12.58
CA ARG A 112 2.44 5.63 13.88
C ARG A 112 3.92 5.32 13.77
#